data_AF-A0A2N2UT71-F1
#
_entry.id   AF-A0A2N2UT71-F1
#
_cell.length_a   1.000
_cell.length_b   1.000
_cell.length_c   1.000
_cell.angle_alpha   90.00
_cell.angle_beta   90.00
_cell.angle_gamma   90.00
#
_symmetry.space_group_name_H-M   'P 1'
#
loop_
_entity.id
_entity.type
_entity.pdbx_description
1 polymer ?
#
loop_
_entity_poly.entity_id
_entity_poly.type
_entity_poly.pdbx_seq_one_letter_code
_entity_poly.pdbx_strand_id
1 'polypeptide(L)'
;MALRDPVDKNLLRMEARRFASRCEGQIATIERADNLREIVRLAGSIHLAYPLSDESTARDALRLVQVRAEDRARELIQQQLKNYQNVEAYLREGWRRTLLESWRNLTGPLAHLHPWAMSRLTIAEQQLPN
;
A
#
# COMPACT_ATOMS: atom_id res chain seq x y z
N MET A 1 -17.08 13.23 -33.52
CA MET A 1 -16.75 12.15 -32.57
C MET A 1 -17.25 10.86 -33.19
N ALA A 2 -16.35 10.01 -33.69
CA ALA A 2 -16.74 8.75 -34.31
C ALA A 2 -17.47 7.87 -33.28
N LEU A 3 -18.62 7.31 -33.66
CA LEU A 3 -19.24 6.20 -32.93
C LEU A 3 -18.15 5.14 -32.71
N ARG A 4 -17.73 4.92 -31.45
CA ARG A 4 -16.86 3.77 -31.11
C ARG A 4 -17.59 2.52 -31.59
N ASP A 5 -16.92 1.72 -32.41
CA ASP A 5 -17.43 0.45 -32.92
C ASP A 5 -17.86 -0.42 -31.72
N PRO A 6 -19.04 -1.07 -31.74
CA PRO A 6 -19.41 -2.04 -30.72
C PRO A 6 -18.33 -3.10 -30.44
N VAL A 7 -17.50 -3.44 -31.43
CA VAL A 7 -16.33 -4.33 -31.27
C VAL A 7 -15.28 -3.70 -30.37
N ASP A 8 -14.89 -2.45 -30.59
CA ASP A 8 -13.90 -1.73 -29.77
C ASP A 8 -14.35 -1.65 -28.31
N LYS A 9 -15.64 -1.41 -28.07
CA LYS A 9 -16.21 -1.37 -26.73
C LYS A 9 -16.13 -2.72 -26.03
N ASN A 10 -16.35 -3.82 -26.76
CA ASN A 10 -16.24 -5.16 -26.20
C ASN A 10 -14.78 -5.55 -25.93
N LEU A 11 -13.85 -5.13 -26.77
CA LEU A 11 -12.41 -5.28 -26.54
C LEU A 11 -11.96 -4.54 -25.29
N LEU A 12 -12.35 -3.26 -25.12
CA LEU A 12 -12.05 -2.48 -23.92
C LEU A 12 -12.57 -3.13 -22.64
N ARG A 13 -13.82 -3.64 -22.65
CA ARG A 13 -14.39 -4.38 -21.51
C ARG A 13 -13.64 -5.68 -21.21
N MET A 14 -13.17 -6.38 -22.24
CA MET A 14 -12.34 -7.57 -22.06
C MET A 14 -10.99 -7.21 -21.43
N GLU A 15 -10.34 -6.15 -21.92
CA GLU A 15 -9.08 -5.66 -21.37
C GLU A 15 -9.23 -5.15 -19.93
N ALA A 16 -10.34 -4.47 -19.61
CA ALA A 16 -10.65 -4.04 -18.25
C ALA A 16 -10.76 -5.24 -17.29
N ARG A 17 -11.38 -6.35 -17.71
CA ARG A 17 -11.44 -7.59 -16.93
C ARG A 17 -10.06 -8.24 -16.76
N ARG A 18 -9.24 -8.26 -17.81
CA ARG A 18 -7.85 -8.74 -17.73
C ARG A 18 -7.02 -7.88 -16.78
N PHE A 19 -7.22 -6.57 -16.81
CA PHE A 19 -6.58 -5.65 -15.87
C PHE A 19 -7.01 -5.93 -14.43
N ALA A 20 -8.30 -6.11 -14.18
CA ALA A 20 -8.81 -6.47 -12.85
C ALA A 20 -8.20 -7.78 -12.32
N SER A 21 -8.09 -8.81 -13.15
CA SER A 21 -7.43 -10.08 -12.76
C SER A 21 -5.94 -9.89 -12.41
N ARG A 22 -5.23 -9.00 -13.10
CA ARG A 22 -3.85 -8.64 -12.71
C ARG A 22 -3.80 -7.91 -11.38
N CYS A 23 -4.75 -7.01 -11.12
CA CYS A 23 -4.88 -6.34 -9.83
C CYS A 23 -5.11 -7.34 -8.69
N GLU A 24 -5.94 -8.38 -8.89
CA GLU A 24 -6.13 -9.45 -7.91
C GLU A 24 -4.84 -10.21 -7.60
N GLY A 25 -4.08 -10.60 -8.63
CA GLY A 25 -2.76 -11.23 -8.44
C GLY A 25 -1.77 -10.32 -7.70
N GLN A 26 -1.84 -9.02 -7.95
CA GLN A 26 -1.02 -8.04 -7.24
C GLN A 26 -1.41 -7.91 -5.77
N ILE A 27 -2.70 -7.89 -5.46
CA ILE A 27 -3.21 -7.87 -4.09
C ILE A 27 -2.66 -9.07 -3.31
N ALA A 28 -2.74 -10.27 -3.89
CA ALA A 28 -2.20 -11.47 -3.25
C ALA A 28 -0.67 -11.38 -3.00
N THR A 29 0.06 -10.66 -3.85
CA THR A 29 1.50 -10.43 -3.67
C THR A 29 1.76 -9.39 -2.58
N ILE A 30 0.96 -8.32 -2.54
CA ILE A 30 1.01 -7.26 -1.52
C ILE A 30 0.74 -7.84 -0.13
N GLU A 31 -0.28 -8.68 0.01
CA GLU A 31 -0.66 -9.30 1.29
C GLU A 31 0.45 -10.17 1.89
N ARG A 32 1.33 -10.73 1.04
CA ARG A 32 2.48 -11.54 1.45
C ARG A 32 3.76 -10.73 1.65
N ALA A 33 3.76 -9.43 1.36
CA ALA A 33 4.94 -8.60 1.54
C ALA A 33 5.21 -8.37 3.04
N ASP A 34 6.47 -8.51 3.43
CA ASP A 34 6.93 -8.43 4.82
C ASP A 34 7.65 -7.12 5.17
N ASN A 35 7.83 -6.23 4.19
CA ASN A 35 8.46 -4.93 4.42
C ASN A 35 7.80 -3.81 3.62
N LEU A 36 7.88 -2.59 4.16
CA LEU A 36 7.22 -1.41 3.60
C LEU A 36 7.76 -1.01 2.23
N ARG A 37 9.06 -1.20 1.98
CA ARG A 37 9.68 -0.89 0.68
C ARG A 37 9.05 -1.73 -0.43
N GLU A 38 8.86 -3.02 -0.18
CA GLU A 38 8.27 -3.94 -1.14
C GLU A 38 6.79 -3.61 -1.38
N ILE A 39 6.02 -3.29 -0.33
CA ILE A 39 4.62 -2.86 -0.49
C ILE A 39 4.53 -1.61 -1.37
N VAL A 40 5.38 -0.62 -1.13
CA VAL A 40 5.41 0.63 -1.91
C VAL A 40 5.77 0.34 -3.37
N ARG A 41 6.77 -0.52 -3.61
CA ARG A 41 7.16 -0.95 -4.96
C ARG A 41 6.00 -1.64 -5.67
N LEU A 42 5.32 -2.57 -5.00
CA LEU A 42 4.20 -3.33 -5.54
C LEU A 42 2.99 -2.44 -5.82
N ALA A 43 2.64 -1.53 -4.91
CA ALA A 43 1.57 -0.56 -5.08
C ALA A 43 1.85 0.40 -6.25
N GLY A 44 3.11 0.78 -6.44
CA GLY A 44 3.55 1.63 -7.55
C GLY A 44 3.68 0.93 -8.90
N SER A 45 3.69 -0.41 -8.96
CA SER A 45 3.98 -1.14 -10.20
C SER A 45 2.79 -1.30 -11.16
N ILE A 46 1.56 -1.12 -10.67
CA ILE A 46 0.35 -1.20 -11.50
C ILE A 46 -0.11 0.19 -11.90
N HIS A 47 -0.20 0.41 -13.20
CA HIS A 47 -0.70 1.65 -13.79
C HIS A 47 -1.91 1.38 -14.67
N LEU A 48 -2.93 2.21 -14.52
CA LEU A 48 -4.08 2.20 -15.40
C LEU A 48 -3.72 2.87 -16.72
N ALA A 49 -3.84 2.14 -17.83
CA ALA A 49 -3.65 2.71 -19.16
C ALA A 49 -4.80 3.66 -19.51
N TYR A 50 -4.51 4.75 -20.23
CA TYR A 50 -5.49 5.77 -20.61
C TYR A 50 -6.76 5.21 -21.28
N PRO A 51 -6.71 4.21 -22.19
CA PRO A 51 -7.93 3.65 -22.78
C PRO A 51 -8.88 2.98 -21.78
N LEU A 52 -8.36 2.55 -20.63
CA LEU A 52 -9.11 1.87 -19.57
C LEU A 52 -9.59 2.85 -18.48
N SER A 53 -9.26 4.14 -18.56
CA SER A 53 -9.69 5.12 -17.54
C SER A 53 -11.20 5.27 -17.47
N ASP A 54 -11.88 5.08 -18.59
CA ASP A 54 -13.34 5.24 -18.68
C ASP A 54 -14.08 4.02 -18.10
N GLU A 55 -13.43 2.86 -18.06
CA GLU A 55 -14.02 1.60 -17.59
C GLU A 55 -13.99 1.53 -16.06
N SER A 56 -15.18 1.50 -15.44
CA SER A 56 -15.31 1.49 -13.97
C SER A 56 -14.63 0.29 -13.33
N THR A 57 -14.76 -0.90 -13.92
CA THR A 57 -14.14 -2.14 -13.41
C THR A 57 -12.62 -2.01 -13.25
N ALA A 58 -11.94 -1.36 -14.19
CA ALA A 58 -10.49 -1.19 -14.11
C ALA A 58 -10.08 -0.17 -13.04
N ARG A 59 -10.85 0.91 -12.89
CA ARG A 59 -10.64 1.91 -11.82
C ARG A 59 -10.89 1.31 -10.43
N ASP A 60 -11.97 0.58 -10.26
CA ASP A 60 -12.33 -0.04 -8.97
C ASP A 60 -11.29 -1.09 -8.56
N ALA A 61 -10.81 -1.89 -9.51
CA ALA A 61 -9.74 -2.85 -9.26
C ALA A 61 -8.42 -2.16 -8.84
N LEU A 62 -8.03 -1.07 -9.50
CA LEU A 62 -6.84 -0.31 -9.11
C LEU A 62 -7.01 0.33 -7.72
N ARG A 63 -8.19 0.90 -7.43
CA ARG A 63 -8.50 1.46 -6.11
C ARG A 63 -8.39 0.39 -5.03
N LEU A 64 -8.88 -0.82 -5.30
CA LEU A 64 -8.78 -1.93 -4.36
C LEU A 64 -7.32 -2.31 -4.07
N VAL A 65 -6.45 -2.34 -5.09
CA VAL A 65 -4.99 -2.56 -4.90
C VAL A 65 -4.41 -1.52 -3.95
N GLN A 66 -4.74 -0.24 -4.12
CA GLN A 66 -4.24 0.84 -3.26
C GLN A 66 -4.74 0.70 -1.82
N VAL A 67 -6.02 0.39 -1.63
CA VAL A 67 -6.60 0.13 -0.30
C VAL A 67 -5.89 -1.04 0.38
N ARG A 68 -5.71 -2.16 -0.33
CA ARG A 68 -5.03 -3.34 0.23
C ARG A 68 -3.56 -3.08 0.55
N ALA A 69 -2.86 -2.30 -0.28
CA ALA A 69 -1.50 -1.86 0.02
C ALA A 69 -1.44 -1.00 1.28
N GLU A 70 -2.39 -0.09 1.45
CA GLU A 70 -2.50 0.74 2.65
C GLU A 70 -2.78 -0.10 3.90
N ASP A 71 -3.77 -1.00 3.84
CA ASP A 71 -4.11 -1.90 4.94
C ASP A 71 -2.90 -2.71 5.39
N ARG A 72 -2.21 -3.34 4.42
CA ARG A 72 -1.02 -4.15 4.72
C ARG A 72 0.13 -3.32 5.28
N ALA A 73 0.36 -2.10 4.77
CA ALA A 73 1.37 -1.21 5.32
C ALA A 73 1.05 -0.81 6.77
N ARG A 74 -0.23 -0.54 7.07
CA ARG A 74 -0.70 -0.25 8.44
C ARG A 74 -0.46 -1.44 9.37
N GLU A 75 -0.75 -2.67 8.93
CA GLU A 75 -0.47 -3.88 9.71
C GLU A 75 1.02 -4.02 10.05
N LEU A 76 1.92 -3.85 9.08
CA LEU A 76 3.36 -3.95 9.33
C LEU A 76 3.82 -2.86 10.31
N ILE A 77 3.33 -1.62 10.17
CA ILE A 77 3.65 -0.53 11.10
C ILE A 77 3.15 -0.86 12.51
N GLN A 78 1.95 -1.42 12.66
CA GLN A 78 1.42 -1.84 13.95
C GLN A 78 2.26 -2.97 14.58
N GLN A 79 2.67 -3.96 13.79
CA GLN A 79 3.56 -5.03 14.25
C GLN A 79 4.92 -4.48 14.70
N GLN A 80 5.50 -3.57 13.91
CA GLN A 80 6.73 -2.86 14.23
C GLN A 80 6.63 -2.09 15.56
N LEU A 81 5.53 -1.36 15.78
CA LEU A 81 5.26 -0.64 17.02
C LEU A 81 5.06 -1.57 18.22
N LYS A 82 4.32 -2.67 18.03
CA LYS A 82 4.15 -3.68 19.07
C LYS A 82 5.50 -4.29 19.46
N ASN A 83 6.35 -4.59 18.49
CA ASN A 83 7.70 -5.10 18.77
C ASN A 83 8.51 -4.06 19.55
N TYR A 84 8.50 -2.79 19.12
CA TYR A 84 9.16 -1.69 19.83
C TYR A 84 8.72 -1.57 21.29
N GLN A 85 7.42 -1.71 21.58
CA GLN A 85 6.91 -1.64 22.94
C GLN A 85 7.43 -2.75 23.87
N ASN A 86 7.78 -3.92 23.31
CA ASN A 86 8.29 -5.06 24.06
C ASN A 86 9.83 -5.07 24.21
N VAL A 87 10.53 -4.12 23.59
CA VAL A 87 11.99 -4.04 23.65
C VAL A 87 12.46 -3.44 24.98
N GLU A 88 13.57 -4.00 25.50
CA GLU A 88 14.25 -3.52 26.71
C GLU A 88 14.68 -2.05 26.58
N ALA A 89 14.61 -1.29 27.67
CA ALA A 89 14.75 0.17 27.66
C ALA A 89 16.03 0.67 26.97
N TYR A 90 17.17 0.00 27.18
CA TYR A 90 18.46 0.40 26.59
C TYR A 90 18.57 0.15 25.08
N LEU A 91 17.70 -0.71 24.50
CA LEU A 91 17.67 -0.99 23.05
C LEU A 91 16.65 -0.12 22.30
N ARG A 92 15.75 0.55 23.01
CA ARG A 92 14.64 1.32 22.41
C ARG A 92 15.11 2.36 21.41
N GLU A 93 16.16 3.12 21.73
CA GLU A 93 16.68 4.16 20.83
C GLU A 93 17.19 3.59 19.50
N GLY A 94 17.85 2.43 19.51
CA GLY A 94 18.29 1.74 18.30
C GLY A 94 17.11 1.23 17.46
N TRP A 95 16.11 0.66 18.12
CA TRP A 95 14.88 0.24 17.46
C TRP A 95 14.09 1.41 16.88
N ARG A 96 14.02 2.53 17.60
CA ARG A 96 13.38 3.76 17.15
C ARG A 96 13.99 4.24 15.84
N ARG A 97 15.31 4.30 15.74
CA ARG A 97 15.99 4.68 14.48
C ARG A 97 15.65 3.72 13.35
N THR A 98 15.63 2.42 13.63
CA THR A 98 15.27 1.37 12.65
C THR A 98 13.85 1.55 12.13
N LEU A 99 12.89 1.86 13.01
CA LEU A 99 11.51 2.18 12.62
C LEU A 99 11.45 3.39 11.69
N LEU A 100 12.11 4.48 12.07
CA LEU A 100 12.15 5.71 11.27
C LEU A 100 12.78 5.46 9.90
N GLU A 101 13.84 4.67 9.82
CA GLU A 101 14.46 4.30 8.56
C GLU A 101 13.53 3.44 7.69
N SER A 102 12.81 2.48 8.29
CA SER A 102 11.79 1.69 7.60
C SER A 102 10.68 2.59 7.04
N TRP A 103 10.19 3.56 7.81
CA TRP A 103 9.09 4.44 7.42
C TRP A 103 9.48 5.47 6.37
N ARG A 104 10.76 5.80 6.22
CA ARG A 104 11.24 6.62 5.08
C ARG A 104 10.93 6.00 3.72
N ASN A 105 10.71 4.68 3.66
CA ASN A 105 10.33 4.01 2.40
C ASN A 105 8.87 4.30 2.01
N LEU A 106 8.03 4.85 2.90
CA LEU A 106 6.64 5.22 2.63
C LEU A 106 6.61 6.42 1.67
N THR A 107 6.42 6.15 0.39
CA THR A 107 6.41 7.18 -0.67
C THR A 107 5.20 7.01 -1.59
N GLY A 108 5.01 7.98 -2.49
CA GLY A 108 3.95 7.95 -3.49
C GLY A 108 2.55 7.81 -2.85
N PRO A 109 1.74 6.82 -3.25
CA PRO A 109 0.38 6.65 -2.75
C PRO A 109 0.29 6.30 -1.25
N LEU A 110 1.42 5.96 -0.60
CA LEU A 110 1.47 5.60 0.81
C LEU A 110 2.19 6.64 1.68
N ALA A 111 2.58 7.79 1.10
CA ALA A 111 3.33 8.83 1.83
C ALA A 111 2.56 9.40 3.03
N HIS A 112 1.23 9.44 2.98
CA HIS A 112 0.37 9.89 4.09
C HIS A 112 0.46 8.99 5.33
N LEU A 113 0.93 7.74 5.18
CA LEU A 113 1.14 6.85 6.32
C LEU A 113 2.34 7.27 7.16
N HIS A 114 3.28 8.05 6.65
CA HIS A 114 4.42 8.53 7.42
C HIS A 114 4.01 9.37 8.64
N PRO A 115 3.27 10.50 8.50
CA PRO A 115 2.81 11.27 9.65
C PRO A 115 1.89 10.46 10.57
N TRP A 116 1.10 9.52 10.03
CA TRP A 116 0.29 8.61 10.82
C TRP A 116 1.14 7.69 11.71
N ALA A 117 2.18 7.06 11.14
CA ALA A 117 3.10 6.18 11.87
C ALA A 117 3.85 6.95 12.98
N MET A 118 4.29 8.18 12.68
CA MET A 118 4.91 9.06 13.67
C MET A 118 3.98 9.36 14.85
N SER A 119 2.72 9.71 14.58
CA SER A 119 1.73 9.94 15.64
C SER A 119 1.52 8.68 16.50
N ARG A 120 1.49 7.50 15.88
CA ARG A 120 1.37 6.22 16.62
C ARG A 120 2.60 5.91 17.46
N LEU A 121 3.81 6.23 16.99
CA LEU A 121 5.03 6.09 17.78
C LEU A 121 5.00 6.97 19.03
N THR A 122 4.61 8.24 18.90
CA THR A 122 4.51 9.15 20.06
C THR A 122 3.54 8.62 21.12
N ILE A 123 2.40 8.07 20.70
CA ILE A 123 1.45 7.43 21.62
C ILE A 123 2.08 6.21 22.29
N ALA A 124 2.79 5.36 21.52
CA ALA A 124 3.45 4.19 22.06
C ALA A 124 4.55 4.57 23.07
N GLU A 125 5.33 5.62 22.80
CA GLU A 125 6.36 6.15 23.70
C GLU A 125 5.78 6.65 25.03
N GLN A 126 4.61 7.31 25.00
CA GLN A 126 3.92 7.79 26.21
C GLN A 126 3.40 6.66 27.11
N GLN A 127 3.16 5.48 26.55
CA GLN A 127 2.64 4.32 27.28
C GLN A 127 3.75 3.48 27.92
N LEU A 128 5.02 3.75 27.62
CA LEU A 128 6.12 2.98 28.15
C LEU A 128 6.42 3.39 29.60
N PRO A 129 6.63 2.42 30.51
CA PRO A 129 7.16 2.74 31.83
C PRO A 129 8.58 3.31 31.68
N ASN A 130 8.85 4.35 32.46
CA ASN A 130 10.17 4.98 32.61
C ASN A 130 11.22 3.97 33.06
#